data_AF-A0A537USL0-F1
#
_entry.id   AF-A0A537USL0-F1
#
_cell.length_a   1.000
_cell.length_b   1.000
_cell.length_c   1.000
_cell.angle_alpha   90.00
_cell.angle_beta   90.00
_cell.angle_gamma   90.00
#
_symmetry.space_group_name_H-M   'P 1'
#
loop_
_entity.id
_entity.type
_entity.pdbx_description
1 polymer ?
#
loop_
_entity_poly.entity_id
_entity_poly.type
_entity_poly.pdbx_seq_one_letter_code
_entity_poly.pdbx_strand_id
1 'polypeptide(L)'
;MATKSSVAGDAGLVNRPSLTLKRRLNASPEKVYAAWTNPQQIARWFGPSSVKAGTGQASIDARTGGRYRIGFTNEDGEHHEVGGAYREVVPNRKLVFSWAWRSTPESRRARHHAGGDIARAVAKA
;
A
#
# COMPACT_ATOMS: atom_id res chain seq x y z
N MET A 1 0.90 57.37 -9.25
CA MET A 1 -0.31 56.83 -8.58
C MET A 1 -0.79 55.60 -9.33
N ALA A 2 -1.47 54.69 -8.62
CA ALA A 2 -2.07 53.41 -9.07
C ALA A 2 -1.17 52.16 -9.04
N THR A 3 -1.09 51.62 -7.83
CA THR A 3 -0.75 50.24 -7.45
C THR A 3 -1.65 49.23 -8.19
N LYS A 4 -1.06 48.18 -8.76
CA LYS A 4 -1.79 46.94 -9.07
C LYS A 4 -1.17 45.81 -8.24
N SER A 5 -1.80 45.54 -7.10
CA SER A 5 -1.57 44.35 -6.30
C SER A 5 -1.94 43.12 -7.13
N SER A 6 -0.97 42.25 -7.41
CA SER A 6 -1.24 40.90 -7.90
C SER A 6 -1.52 40.03 -6.67
N VAL A 7 -2.76 39.57 -6.57
CA VAL A 7 -3.18 38.57 -5.58
C VAL A 7 -2.46 37.27 -5.94
N ALA A 8 -1.71 36.73 -4.97
CA ALA A 8 -1.10 35.42 -5.05
C ALA A 8 -2.17 34.38 -5.37
N GLY A 9 -2.01 33.71 -6.51
CA GLY A 9 -2.87 32.62 -6.93
C GLY A 9 -2.81 31.48 -5.92
N ASP A 10 -3.99 31.12 -5.43
CA ASP A 10 -4.30 29.91 -4.67
C ASP A 10 -3.67 28.70 -5.36
N ALA A 11 -2.60 28.17 -4.76
CA ALA A 11 -1.93 26.96 -5.23
C ALA A 11 -2.88 25.78 -4.98
N GLY A 12 -3.59 25.41 -6.04
CA GLY A 12 -4.63 24.40 -6.04
C GLY A 12 -4.30 23.18 -5.18
N LEU A 13 -5.19 22.89 -4.24
CA LEU A 13 -5.28 21.61 -3.57
C LEU A 13 -5.42 20.52 -4.65
N VAL A 14 -4.31 19.89 -5.00
CA VAL A 14 -4.25 18.72 -5.87
C VAL A 14 -5.22 17.68 -5.32
N ASN A 15 -6.37 17.53 -5.98
CA ASN A 15 -7.37 16.53 -5.66
C ASN A 15 -6.81 15.15 -6.01
N ARG A 16 -6.07 14.56 -5.08
CA ARG A 16 -5.48 13.22 -5.26
C ARG A 16 -6.61 12.19 -5.26
N PRO A 17 -6.64 11.24 -6.20
CA PRO A 17 -7.64 10.19 -6.21
C PRO A 17 -7.58 9.41 -4.88
N SER A 18 -8.75 9.10 -4.33
CA SER A 18 -8.86 8.31 -3.10
C SER A 18 -9.98 7.27 -3.20
N LEU A 19 -9.79 6.15 -2.51
CA LEU A 19 -10.75 5.04 -2.46
C LEU A 19 -10.94 4.62 -1.00
N THR A 20 -12.19 4.52 -0.56
CA THR A 20 -12.55 3.98 0.76
C THR A 20 -13.38 2.72 0.61
N LEU A 21 -12.88 1.61 1.15
CA LEU A 21 -13.59 0.33 1.22
C LEU A 21 -13.97 0.02 2.66
N LYS A 22 -15.22 -0.41 2.88
CA LYS A 22 -15.71 -0.89 4.18
C LYS A 22 -16.29 -2.29 3.99
N ARG A 23 -15.87 -3.23 4.83
CA ARG A 23 -16.34 -4.62 4.82
C ARG A 23 -16.62 -5.07 6.25
N ARG A 24 -17.66 -5.88 6.44
CA ARG A 24 -17.90 -6.61 7.69
C ARG A 24 -17.43 -8.05 7.49
N LEU A 25 -16.60 -8.54 8.39
CA LEU A 25 -16.04 -9.90 8.34
C LEU A 25 -16.48 -10.65 9.60
N ASN A 26 -16.87 -11.91 9.46
CA ASN A 26 -17.15 -12.78 10.61
C ASN A 26 -15.82 -13.34 11.19
N ALA A 27 -14.98 -12.44 11.69
CA ALA A 27 -13.68 -12.75 12.26
C ALA A 27 -13.34 -11.73 13.35
N SER A 28 -12.53 -12.15 14.32
CA SER A 28 -12.06 -11.22 15.35
C SER A 28 -11.04 -10.21 14.78
N PRO A 29 -10.91 -9.02 15.37
CA PRO A 29 -9.90 -8.03 14.99
C PRO A 29 -8.47 -8.58 14.91
N GLU A 30 -8.11 -9.50 15.81
CA GLU A 30 -6.80 -10.15 15.87
C GLU A 30 -6.54 -10.99 14.62
N LYS A 31 -7.55 -11.76 14.16
CA LYS A 31 -7.43 -12.58 12.95
C LYS A 31 -7.28 -11.72 11.71
N VAL A 32 -8.04 -10.63 11.61
CA VAL A 32 -7.93 -9.69 10.49
C VAL A 32 -6.57 -9.02 10.50
N TYR A 33 -6.09 -8.58 11.66
CA TYR A 33 -4.77 -7.98 11.80
C TYR A 33 -3.64 -8.95 11.46
N ALA A 34 -3.74 -10.21 11.90
CA ALA A 34 -2.78 -11.25 11.57
C ALA A 34 -2.76 -11.55 10.05
N ALA A 35 -3.90 -11.51 9.36
CA ALA A 35 -3.96 -11.71 7.91
C ALA A 35 -3.15 -10.69 7.11
N TRP A 36 -2.93 -9.49 7.67
CA TRP A 36 -2.11 -8.42 7.08
C TRP A 36 -0.66 -8.35 7.57
N THR A 37 -0.36 -8.91 8.75
CA THR A 37 0.94 -8.74 9.42
C THR A 37 1.75 -10.02 9.53
N ASN A 38 1.11 -11.18 9.39
CA ASN A 38 1.79 -12.46 9.36
C ASN A 38 2.20 -12.79 7.91
N PRO A 39 3.51 -12.92 7.61
CA PRO A 39 3.98 -13.17 6.25
C PRO A 39 3.44 -14.49 5.67
N GLN A 40 3.24 -15.51 6.51
CA GLN A 40 2.70 -16.80 6.07
C GLN A 40 1.21 -16.73 5.75
N GLN A 41 0.45 -15.82 6.38
CA GLN A 41 -0.98 -15.66 6.11
C GLN A 41 -1.20 -14.82 4.86
N ILE A 42 -0.54 -13.67 4.73
CA ILE A 42 -0.74 -12.77 3.59
C ILE A 42 -0.35 -13.45 2.26
N ALA A 43 0.72 -14.25 2.27
CA ALA A 43 1.18 -14.99 1.09
C ALA A 43 0.15 -15.99 0.54
N ARG A 44 -0.86 -16.39 1.34
CA ARG A 44 -1.88 -17.35 0.92
C ARG A 44 -3.06 -16.72 0.18
N TRP A 45 -3.32 -15.42 0.38
CA TRP A 45 -4.53 -14.78 -0.14
C TRP A 45 -4.26 -13.51 -0.94
N PHE A 46 -3.08 -12.92 -0.84
CA PHE A 46 -2.78 -11.65 -1.50
C PHE A 46 -2.53 -11.83 -3.00
N GLY A 47 -3.30 -11.11 -3.81
CA GLY A 47 -3.22 -11.11 -5.27
C GLY A 47 -4.60 -11.34 -5.91
N PRO A 48 -4.68 -11.26 -7.25
CA PRO A 48 -5.89 -11.60 -7.98
C PRO A 48 -6.18 -13.11 -7.93
N SER A 49 -7.34 -13.53 -8.45
CA SER A 49 -7.70 -14.95 -8.55
C SER A 49 -6.79 -15.75 -9.50
N SER A 50 -6.04 -15.09 -10.38
CA SER A 50 -5.12 -15.68 -11.35
C SER A 50 -3.72 -15.97 -10.80
N VAL A 51 -3.52 -15.87 -9.48
CA VAL A 51 -2.24 -16.22 -8.85
C VAL A 51 -1.99 -17.72 -8.95
N LYS A 52 -0.82 -18.11 -9.47
CA LYS A 52 -0.37 -19.49 -9.49
C LYS A 52 -0.14 -19.98 -8.06
N ALA A 53 -0.80 -21.10 -7.72
CA ALA A 53 -0.72 -21.68 -6.39
C ALA A 53 0.73 -21.94 -5.94
N GLY A 54 1.03 -21.62 -4.68
CA GLY A 54 2.34 -21.84 -4.07
C GLY A 54 3.42 -20.80 -4.39
N THR A 55 3.10 -19.75 -5.17
CA THR A 55 4.07 -18.71 -5.56
C THR A 55 4.08 -17.49 -4.65
N GLY A 56 3.10 -17.37 -3.74
CA GLY A 56 2.99 -16.25 -2.82
C GLY A 56 4.15 -16.22 -1.82
N GLN A 57 4.78 -15.05 -1.67
CA GLN A 57 5.89 -14.81 -0.75
C GLN A 57 5.72 -13.47 -0.05
N ALA A 58 6.13 -13.37 1.21
CA ALA A 58 6.07 -12.11 1.93
C ALA A 58 7.19 -11.99 2.98
N SER A 59 7.64 -10.74 3.18
CA SER A 59 8.49 -10.32 4.28
C SER A 59 7.82 -9.12 4.94
N ILE A 60 7.60 -9.19 6.26
CA ILE A 60 6.85 -8.19 7.01
C ILE A 60 7.59 -7.86 8.31
N ASP A 61 7.85 -6.57 8.53
CA ASP A 61 8.27 -5.98 9.79
C ASP A 61 7.18 -5.01 10.27
N ALA A 62 6.14 -5.55 10.93
CA ALA A 62 4.91 -4.83 11.29
C ALA A 62 5.07 -3.96 12.55
N ARG A 63 5.95 -2.97 12.46
CA ARG A 63 6.14 -1.89 13.45
C ARG A 63 6.24 -0.56 12.74
N THR A 64 5.98 0.55 13.44
CA THR A 64 6.18 1.89 12.85
C THR A 64 7.61 2.05 12.32
N GLY A 65 7.74 2.46 11.06
CA GLY A 65 9.03 2.55 10.34
C GLY A 65 9.52 1.23 9.72
N GLY A 66 8.92 0.09 10.09
CA GLY A 66 9.20 -1.21 9.48
C GLY A 66 8.72 -1.29 8.03
N ARG A 67 9.29 -2.23 7.27
CA ARG A 67 9.03 -2.40 5.83
C ARG A 67 8.35 -3.73 5.54
N TYR A 68 7.64 -3.76 4.42
CA TYR A 68 7.05 -5.00 3.90
C TYR A 68 7.31 -5.16 2.41
N ARG A 69 7.32 -6.42 1.97
CA ARG A 69 7.31 -6.86 0.57
C ARG A 69 6.39 -8.06 0.43
N ILE A 70 5.57 -8.07 -0.60
CA ILE A 70 4.68 -9.19 -0.95
C ILE A 70 4.83 -9.43 -2.44
N GLY A 71 5.12 -10.66 -2.83
CA GLY A 71 5.27 -11.06 -4.22
C GLY A 71 4.46 -12.31 -4.55
N PHE A 72 4.06 -12.43 -5.81
CA PHE A 72 3.35 -13.58 -6.36
C PHE A 72 3.61 -13.69 -7.86
N THR A 73 3.34 -14.86 -8.44
CA THR A 73 3.41 -15.08 -9.88
C THR A 73 2.04 -15.53 -10.38
N ASN A 74 1.58 -14.95 -11.49
CA ASN A 74 0.32 -15.33 -12.12
C ASN A 74 0.47 -16.63 -12.92
N GLU A 75 -0.65 -17.22 -13.34
CA GLU A 75 -0.66 -18.44 -14.16
C GLU A 75 0.06 -18.29 -15.51
N ASP A 76 0.08 -17.08 -16.07
CA ASP A 76 0.84 -16.72 -17.29
C ASP A 76 2.36 -16.61 -17.07
N GLY A 77 2.82 -16.74 -15.83
CA GLY A 77 4.23 -16.65 -15.46
C GLY A 77 4.73 -15.25 -15.12
N GLU A 78 3.89 -14.20 -15.22
CA GLU A 78 4.29 -12.85 -14.84
C GLU A 78 4.48 -12.73 -13.32
N HIS A 79 5.61 -12.16 -12.90
CA HIS A 79 5.91 -11.93 -11.48
C HIS A 79 5.57 -10.51 -11.06
N HIS A 80 4.83 -10.39 -9.95
CA HIS A 80 4.49 -9.12 -9.33
C HIS A 80 5.10 -9.02 -7.93
N GLU A 81 5.68 -7.86 -7.61
CA GLU A 81 6.10 -7.53 -6.25
C GLU A 81 5.58 -6.14 -5.88
N VAL A 82 5.06 -6.02 -4.67
CA VAL A 82 4.60 -4.78 -4.07
C VAL A 82 5.27 -4.58 -2.71
N GLY A 83 5.46 -3.32 -2.31
CA GLY A 83 6.06 -3.05 -1.01
C GLY A 83 5.86 -1.64 -0.52
N GLY A 84 6.30 -1.41 0.71
CA GLY A 84 6.15 -0.13 1.38
C GLY A 84 6.73 -0.09 2.78
N ALA A 85 6.32 0.94 3.53
CA ALA A 85 6.71 1.14 4.92
C ALA A 85 5.47 1.43 5.78
N TYR A 86 5.43 0.86 6.99
CA TYR A 86 4.42 1.16 7.98
C TYR A 86 4.66 2.55 8.58
N ARG A 87 3.60 3.36 8.61
CA ARG A 87 3.59 4.73 9.14
C ARG A 87 2.93 4.79 10.51
N GLU A 88 1.90 3.99 10.73
CA GLU A 88 1.26 3.80 12.03
C GLU A 88 0.88 2.34 12.20
N VAL A 89 1.15 1.78 13.38
CA VAL A 89 0.79 0.41 13.75
C VAL A 89 0.18 0.42 15.14
N VAL A 90 -1.11 0.09 15.23
CA VAL A 90 -1.82 -0.16 16.48
C VAL A 90 -2.31 -1.61 16.44
N PRO A 91 -1.72 -2.52 17.25
CA PRO A 91 -2.06 -3.93 17.23
C PRO A 91 -3.57 -4.18 17.29
N ASN A 92 -4.05 -5.07 16.42
CA ASN A 92 -5.45 -5.51 16.33
C ASN A 92 -6.48 -4.39 16.07
N ARG A 93 -6.04 -3.20 15.63
CA ARG A 93 -6.91 -2.01 15.49
C ARG A 93 -6.66 -1.24 14.20
N LYS A 94 -5.41 -0.92 13.88
CA LYS A 94 -5.07 0.03 12.81
C LYS A 94 -3.71 -0.27 12.19
N LEU A 95 -3.69 -0.30 10.87
CA LEU A 95 -2.47 -0.25 10.06
C LEU A 95 -2.56 0.93 9.09
N VAL A 96 -1.49 1.71 9.01
CA VAL A 96 -1.29 2.73 7.97
C VAL A 96 0.05 2.48 7.34
N PHE A 97 0.09 2.32 6.03
CA PHE A 97 1.32 2.06 5.29
C PHE A 97 1.30 2.76 3.93
N SER A 98 2.49 3.02 3.39
CA SER A 98 2.66 3.40 1.98
C SER A 98 2.66 2.16 1.10
N TRP A 99 2.41 2.31 -0.20
CA TRP A 99 2.30 1.19 -1.13
C TRP A 99 2.80 1.59 -2.52
N ALA A 100 3.61 0.75 -3.16
CA ALA A 100 4.05 0.92 -4.54
C ALA A 100 4.42 -0.42 -5.19
N TRP A 101 4.10 -0.57 -6.48
CA TRP A 101 4.59 -1.66 -7.31
C TRP A 101 6.11 -1.57 -7.48
N ARG A 102 6.78 -2.70 -7.33
CA ARG A 102 8.23 -2.83 -7.53
C ARG A 102 8.59 -3.52 -8.83
N SER A 103 7.67 -4.33 -9.38
CA SER A 103 7.87 -5.10 -10.60
C SER A 103 7.50 -4.34 -11.88
N THR A 104 6.87 -3.15 -11.82
CA THR A 104 6.57 -2.37 -13.04
C THR A 104 7.82 -1.67 -13.59
N PRO A 105 8.03 -1.65 -14.94
CA PRO A 105 9.23 -1.06 -15.57
C PRO A 105 9.45 0.42 -15.24
N GLU A 106 8.38 1.19 -14.98
CA GLU A 106 8.42 2.60 -14.59
C GLU A 106 9.15 2.84 -13.25
N SER A 107 9.12 1.87 -12.34
CA SER A 107 9.75 1.94 -11.01
C SER A 107 11.28 1.88 -11.07
N ARG A 108 11.89 1.52 -12.21
CA ARG A 108 13.34 1.58 -12.42
C ARG A 108 13.83 2.99 -12.83
N ARG A 109 12.97 3.84 -13.40
CA ARG A 109 13.29 5.21 -13.85
C ARG A 109 12.99 6.30 -12.80
N ALA A 110 12.16 6.01 -11.80
CA ALA A 110 11.74 6.98 -10.78
C ALA A 110 12.73 7.19 -9.60
N ARG A 111 14.01 6.79 -9.70
CA ARG A 111 15.01 7.09 -8.65
C ARG A 111 15.48 8.55 -8.64
N HIS A 112 15.03 9.38 -9.58
CA HIS A 112 15.39 10.80 -9.67
C HIS A 112 14.20 11.78 -9.56
N HIS A 113 12.97 11.32 -9.29
CA HIS A 113 11.84 12.23 -9.10
C HIS A 113 11.06 11.87 -7.83
N ALA A 114 11.03 12.81 -6.91
CA ALA A 114 10.32 12.75 -5.65
C ALA A 114 8.82 12.45 -5.86
N GLY A 115 8.25 11.62 -4.99
CA GLY A 115 6.80 11.55 -4.79
C GLY A 115 6.07 10.36 -5.43
N GLY A 116 6.54 9.12 -5.23
CA GLY A 116 5.74 7.93 -5.56
C GLY A 116 4.41 7.91 -4.79
N ASP A 117 3.33 7.62 -5.51
CA ASP A 117 1.95 7.67 -5.04
C ASP A 117 1.74 7.04 -3.65
N ILE A 118 1.21 7.83 -2.74
CA ILE A 118 1.00 7.46 -1.34
C ILE A 118 -0.43 6.93 -1.22
N ALA A 119 -0.66 5.66 -1.56
CA ALA A 119 -1.91 5.03 -1.18
C ALA A 119 -1.93 4.84 0.35
N ARG A 120 -2.86 5.53 1.04
CA ARG A 120 -3.12 5.33 2.47
C ARG A 120 -4.17 4.24 2.62
N ALA A 121 -3.73 3.00 2.76
CA ALA A 121 -4.62 1.92 3.18
C ALA A 121 -4.81 2.00 4.70
N VAL A 122 -6.07 2.08 5.14
CA VAL A 122 -6.45 2.04 6.55
C VAL A 122 -7.26 0.77 6.77
N ALA A 123 -6.61 -0.28 7.27
CA ALA A 123 -7.33 -1.43 7.80
C ALA A 123 -7.78 -1.09 9.21
N LYS A 124 -9.09 -0.91 9.41
CA LYS A 124 -9.74 -0.83 10.72
C LYS A 124 -10.56 -2.10 10.90
N ALA A 125 -10.33 -2.83 11.98
CA ALA A 125 -11.17 -3.92 12.43
C ALA A 125 -12.37 -3.38 13.21
#